data_AF-A0A382J0R3-F1
#
_entry.id   AF-A0A382J0R3-F1
#
_cell.length_a   1.000
_cell.length_b   1.000
_cell.length_c   1.000
_cell.angle_alpha   90.00
_cell.angle_beta   90.00
_cell.angle_gamma   90.00
#
_symmetry.space_group_name_H-M   'P 1'
#
loop_
_entity.id
_entity.type
_entity.pdbx_description
1 polymer ?
#
loop_
_entity_poly.entity_id
_entity_poly.type
_entity_poly.pdbx_seq_one_letter_code
_entity_poly.pdbx_strand_id
1 'polypeptide(L)'
;MEENNDQQYFFNFSFFKIDPKWRWMADLAKEESAKEVENIILNSGIKFRSYSTLGLRDDAEFLFWFASESIDEIQDVISKLYLTVFGKYITPSHVYLSCTRPSAYAKKGTPSSFVVGNEPEKFVIVYPFTKT
;
A
#
# COMPACT_ATOMS: atom_id res chain seq x y z
N MET A 1 -5.30 -25.73 22.57
CA MET A 1 -6.43 -24.90 22.09
C MET A 1 -5.99 -24.37 20.75
N GLU A 2 -6.55 -24.87 19.66
CA GLU A 2 -6.20 -24.42 18.31
C GLU A 2 -6.84 -23.06 18.08
N GLU A 3 -6.03 -22.01 17.99
CA GLU A 3 -6.49 -20.68 17.60
C GLU A 3 -7.02 -20.77 16.17
N ASN A 4 -8.32 -20.54 16.03
CA ASN A 4 -9.01 -20.48 14.76
C ASN A 4 -8.56 -19.19 14.05
N ASN A 5 -7.43 -19.24 13.34
CA ASN A 5 -6.84 -18.10 12.66
C ASN A 5 -7.55 -17.82 11.32
N ASP A 6 -8.87 -17.64 11.40
CA ASP A 6 -9.77 -17.33 10.29
C ASP A 6 -9.86 -15.81 10.05
N GLN A 7 -8.86 -15.05 10.51
CA GLN A 7 -8.80 -13.61 10.35
C GLN A 7 -8.63 -13.27 8.86
N GLN A 8 -9.68 -12.69 8.28
CA GLN A 8 -9.66 -12.24 6.89
C GLN A 8 -8.91 -10.91 6.79
N TYR A 9 -7.92 -10.87 5.91
CA TYR A 9 -7.17 -9.65 5.62
C TYR A 9 -7.46 -9.20 4.19
N PHE A 10 -7.65 -7.90 4.06
CA PHE A 10 -7.68 -7.19 2.80
C PHE A 10 -6.31 -6.62 2.51
N PHE A 11 -5.87 -6.77 1.26
CA PHE A 11 -4.67 -6.12 0.76
C PHE A 11 -5.03 -5.13 -0.32
N ASN A 12 -4.37 -3.99 -0.30
CA ASN A 12 -4.48 -2.98 -1.33
C ASN A 12 -3.10 -2.66 -1.87
N PHE A 13 -2.92 -2.81 -3.19
CA PHE A 13 -1.72 -2.44 -3.91
C PHE A 13 -2.05 -1.21 -4.76
N SER A 14 -1.72 -0.02 -4.24
CA SER A 14 -1.98 1.25 -4.90
C SER A 14 -0.70 1.83 -5.49
N PHE A 15 -0.62 1.84 -6.81
CA PHE A 15 0.42 2.50 -7.58
C PHE A 15 0.00 3.93 -7.89
N PHE A 16 0.93 4.87 -7.72
CA PHE A 16 0.67 6.30 -7.91
C PHE A 16 1.60 6.89 -8.95
N LYS A 17 1.02 7.76 -9.78
CA LYS A 17 1.76 8.75 -10.57
C LYS A 17 1.90 10.07 -9.83
N ILE A 18 3.00 10.77 -10.07
CA ILE A 18 3.25 12.11 -9.56
C ILE A 18 3.11 13.15 -10.69
N ASP A 19 2.31 14.19 -10.46
CA ASP A 19 2.18 15.35 -11.35
C ASP A 19 3.55 16.03 -11.50
N PRO A 20 4.03 16.28 -12.74
CA PRO A 20 5.30 16.96 -12.99
C PRO A 20 5.50 18.29 -12.25
N LYS A 21 4.44 19.02 -11.92
CA LYS A 21 4.51 20.26 -11.13
C LYS A 21 5.15 20.05 -9.76
N TRP A 22 5.00 18.86 -9.17
CA TRP A 22 5.64 18.51 -7.89
C TRP A 22 7.16 18.67 -7.93
N ARG A 23 7.79 18.36 -9.07
CA ARG A 23 9.25 18.43 -9.24
C ARG A 23 9.78 19.85 -9.07
N TRP A 24 8.96 20.83 -9.40
CA TRP A 24 9.28 22.26 -9.35
C TRP A 24 8.92 22.94 -8.02
N MET A 25 8.31 22.22 -7.09
CA MET A 25 8.07 22.73 -5.73
C MET A 25 9.39 23.02 -5.01
N ALA A 26 9.39 24.03 -4.14
CA ALA A 26 10.53 24.33 -3.28
C ALA A 26 10.87 23.14 -2.39
N ASP A 27 12.16 22.87 -2.17
CA ASP A 27 12.60 21.69 -1.42
C ASP A 27 12.09 21.67 0.01
N LEU A 28 12.04 22.83 0.68
CA LEU A 28 11.42 22.96 2.00
C LEU A 28 9.94 22.52 2.00
N ALA A 29 9.18 22.86 0.96
CA ALA A 29 7.78 22.44 0.85
C ALA A 29 7.66 20.92 0.61
N LYS A 30 8.60 20.33 -0.14
CA LYS A 30 8.66 18.87 -0.34
C LYS A 30 8.98 18.15 0.97
N GLU A 31 9.94 18.65 1.75
CA GLU A 31 10.31 18.09 3.06
C GLU A 31 9.15 18.12 4.05
N GLU A 32 8.46 19.26 4.17
CA GLU A 32 7.29 19.38 5.06
C GLU A 32 6.14 18.47 4.62
N SER A 33 5.90 18.35 3.30
CA SER A 33 4.88 17.44 2.79
C SER A 33 5.23 15.96 3.01
N ALA A 34 6.53 15.61 2.96
CA ALA A 34 6.97 14.25 3.27
C ALA A 34 6.69 13.88 4.73
N LYS A 35 6.94 14.80 5.67
CA LYS A 35 6.60 14.64 7.10
C LYS A 35 5.09 14.52 7.30
N GLU A 36 4.28 15.29 6.58
CA GLU A 36 2.82 15.21 6.63
C GLU A 36 2.32 13.81 6.24
N VAL A 37 2.84 13.27 5.12
CA VAL A 37 2.50 11.92 4.65
C VAL A 37 2.98 10.86 5.63
N GLU A 38 4.22 10.95 6.11
CA GLU A 38 4.78 10.04 7.12
C GLU A 38 3.89 10.01 8.38
N ASN A 39 3.47 11.16 8.88
CA ASN A 39 2.60 11.26 10.04
C ASN A 39 1.24 10.59 9.81
N ILE A 40 0.63 10.73 8.65
CA ILE A 40 -0.65 10.08 8.33
C ILE A 40 -0.49 8.56 8.26
N ILE A 41 0.56 8.10 7.57
CA ILE A 41 0.77 6.68 7.35
C ILE A 41 1.17 5.98 8.65
N LEU A 42 2.03 6.57 9.48
CA LEU A 42 2.41 5.99 10.78
C LEU A 42 1.25 5.98 11.78
N ASN A 43 0.41 7.01 11.80
CA ASN A 43 -0.76 7.07 12.70
C ASN A 43 -2.00 6.33 12.16
N SER A 44 -1.90 5.71 10.99
CA SER A 44 -3.03 5.02 10.37
C SER A 44 -3.49 3.79 11.14
N GLY A 45 -2.59 3.15 11.91
CA GLY A 45 -2.85 1.88 12.58
C GLY A 45 -2.90 0.66 11.66
N ILE A 46 -2.83 0.85 10.32
CA ILE A 46 -2.83 -0.25 9.35
C ILE A 46 -1.40 -0.66 9.00
N LYS A 47 -1.21 -1.94 8.66
CA LYS A 47 0.08 -2.42 8.17
C LYS A 47 0.30 -1.86 6.76
N PHE A 48 1.46 -1.27 6.50
CA PHE A 48 1.81 -0.72 5.20
C PHE A 48 3.24 -1.06 4.81
N ARG A 49 3.51 -1.05 3.51
CA ARG A 49 4.85 -1.04 2.91
C ARG A 49 4.86 -0.04 1.77
N SER A 50 5.99 0.63 1.56
CA SER A 50 6.17 1.58 0.48
C SER A 50 7.37 1.20 -0.39
N TYR A 51 7.20 1.26 -1.71
CA TYR A 51 8.25 0.94 -2.67
C TYR A 51 8.35 2.02 -3.74
N SER A 52 9.57 2.43 -4.07
CA SER A 52 9.82 3.27 -5.24
C SER A 52 9.78 2.41 -6.50
N THR A 53 9.12 2.91 -7.54
CA THR A 53 9.11 2.29 -8.88
C THR A 53 9.83 3.15 -9.91
N LEU A 54 10.50 4.21 -9.46
CA LEU A 54 11.26 5.13 -10.29
C LEU A 54 12.31 4.37 -11.13
N GLY A 55 12.26 4.55 -12.45
CA GLY A 55 13.19 3.92 -13.39
C GLY A 55 12.92 2.43 -13.65
N LEU A 56 11.90 1.83 -13.02
CA LEU A 56 11.51 0.43 -13.24
C LEU A 56 10.26 0.31 -14.12
N ARG A 57 9.42 1.35 -14.14
CA ARG A 57 8.20 1.45 -14.93
C ARG A 57 7.87 2.91 -15.22
N ASP A 58 7.09 3.16 -16.27
CA ASP A 58 6.71 4.48 -16.78
C ASP A 58 5.30 4.94 -16.33
N ASP A 59 4.55 4.01 -15.75
CA ASP A 59 3.16 4.18 -15.36
C ASP A 59 2.96 4.42 -13.85
N ALA A 60 4.03 4.38 -13.03
CA ALA A 60 3.98 4.74 -11.61
C ALA A 60 5.35 5.16 -11.07
N GLU A 61 5.38 6.07 -10.10
CA GLU A 61 6.58 6.47 -9.37
C GLU A 61 6.77 5.74 -8.04
N PHE A 62 5.67 5.33 -7.39
CA PHE A 62 5.73 4.55 -6.14
C PHE A 62 4.49 3.66 -5.95
N LEU A 63 4.62 2.71 -5.02
CA LEU A 63 3.58 1.79 -4.56
C LEU A 63 3.40 1.94 -3.05
N PHE A 64 2.14 2.10 -2.62
CA PHE A 64 1.73 1.74 -1.28
C PHE A 64 1.05 0.37 -1.28
N TRP A 65 1.53 -0.52 -0.42
CA TRP A 65 0.94 -1.82 -0.16
C TRP A 65 0.39 -1.85 1.26
N PHE A 66 -0.94 -1.80 1.37
CA PHE A 66 -1.65 -1.84 2.65
C PHE A 66 -2.17 -3.24 2.96
N ALA A 67 -2.24 -3.57 4.25
CA ALA A 67 -2.90 -4.75 4.79
C ALA A 67 -3.72 -4.34 6.02
N SER A 68 -5.01 -4.66 6.01
CA SER A 68 -5.94 -4.38 7.12
C SER A 68 -7.03 -5.44 7.14
N GLU A 69 -7.72 -5.56 8.28
CA GLU A 69 -8.90 -6.40 8.46
C GLU A 69 -10.19 -5.72 7.97
N SER A 70 -10.12 -4.42 7.64
CA SER A 70 -11.23 -3.62 7.16
C SER A 70 -10.86 -2.85 5.88
N ILE A 71 -11.75 -2.90 4.88
CA ILE A 71 -11.62 -2.07 3.68
C ILE A 71 -11.79 -0.58 4.03
N ASP A 72 -12.62 -0.26 5.02
CA ASP A 72 -12.90 1.12 5.42
C ASP A 72 -11.65 1.79 5.99
N GLU A 73 -10.82 1.06 6.74
CA GLU A 73 -9.54 1.58 7.24
C GLU A 73 -8.57 1.92 6.11
N ILE A 74 -8.51 1.07 5.07
CA ILE A 74 -7.70 1.33 3.88
C ILE A 74 -8.21 2.59 3.16
N GLN A 75 -9.53 2.73 3.01
CA GLN A 75 -10.13 3.91 2.38
C GLN A 75 -9.87 5.19 3.19
N ASP A 76 -9.99 5.14 4.52
CA ASP A 76 -9.73 6.28 5.39
C ASP A 76 -8.29 6.79 5.26
N VAL A 77 -7.32 5.88 5.20
CA VAL A 77 -5.90 6.24 5.05
C VAL A 77 -5.62 6.84 3.68
N ILE A 78 -6.17 6.27 2.60
CA ILE A 78 -6.05 6.83 1.26
C ILE A 78 -6.73 8.21 1.17
N SER A 79 -7.89 8.37 1.82
CA SER A 79 -8.60 9.65 1.90
C SER A 79 -7.75 10.71 2.60
N LYS A 80 -7.20 10.40 3.78
CA LYS A 80 -6.27 11.27 4.51
C LYS A 80 -5.03 11.61 3.68
N LEU A 81 -4.47 10.64 2.96
CA LEU A 81 -3.34 10.86 2.06
C LEU A 81 -3.70 11.90 0.99
N TYR A 82 -4.88 11.85 0.37
CA TYR A 82 -5.30 12.84 -0.62
C TYR A 82 -5.57 14.24 -0.06
N LEU A 83 -5.84 14.37 1.24
CA LEU A 83 -6.00 15.68 1.90
C LEU A 83 -4.67 16.42 2.11
N THR A 84 -3.54 15.71 2.06
CA THR A 84 -2.20 16.31 2.20
C THR A 84 -1.84 17.24 1.04
N VAL A 85 -0.79 18.04 1.23
CA VAL A 85 -0.21 18.83 0.14
C VAL A 85 0.29 17.90 -0.97
N PHE A 86 1.01 16.83 -0.62
CA PHE A 86 1.51 15.85 -1.59
C PHE A 86 0.37 15.11 -2.31
N GLY A 87 -0.71 14.81 -1.59
CA GLY A 87 -1.93 14.17 -2.07
C GLY A 87 -2.55 14.83 -3.30
N LYS A 88 -2.42 16.16 -3.40
CA LYS A 88 -2.90 16.96 -4.53
C LYS A 88 -2.08 16.78 -5.81
N TYR A 89 -0.86 16.26 -5.70
CA TYR A 89 0.06 16.04 -6.79
C TYR A 89 0.20 14.56 -7.17
N ILE A 90 -0.59 13.67 -6.57
CA ILE A 90 -0.56 12.25 -6.90
C ILE A 90 -1.88 11.78 -7.48
N THR A 91 -1.80 10.86 -8.43
CA THR A 91 -2.97 10.24 -9.05
C THR A 91 -2.77 8.73 -9.08
N PRO A 92 -3.75 7.92 -8.67
CA PRO A 92 -3.61 6.46 -8.71
C PRO A 92 -3.57 6.00 -10.17
N SER A 93 -2.55 5.22 -10.54
CA SER A 93 -2.44 4.62 -11.88
C SER A 93 -3.01 3.21 -11.93
N HIS A 94 -2.74 2.40 -10.90
CA HIS A 94 -3.29 1.05 -10.75
C HIS A 94 -3.62 0.78 -9.29
N VAL A 95 -4.79 0.18 -9.05
CA VAL A 95 -5.22 -0.24 -7.71
C VAL A 95 -5.68 -1.70 -7.78
N TYR A 96 -4.99 -2.58 -7.07
CA TYR A 96 -5.40 -3.97 -6.91
C TYR A 96 -5.89 -4.19 -5.49
N LEU A 97 -7.19 -4.46 -5.33
CA LEU A 97 -7.78 -4.90 -4.07
C LEU A 97 -7.85 -6.41 -4.06
N SER A 98 -7.38 -7.03 -2.99
CA SER A 98 -7.48 -8.47 -2.79
C SER A 98 -7.82 -8.81 -1.35
N CYS A 99 -8.19 -10.07 -1.14
CA CYS A 99 -8.64 -10.58 0.14
C CYS A 99 -8.06 -11.98 0.34
N THR A 100 -7.61 -12.29 1.55
CA THR A 100 -7.23 -13.67 1.89
C THR A 100 -8.44 -14.58 1.84
N ARG A 101 -8.22 -15.80 1.36
CA ARG A 101 -9.18 -16.89 1.43
C ARG A 101 -8.48 -18.13 1.99
N PRO A 102 -9.18 -18.98 2.76
CA PRO A 102 -8.65 -20.27 3.14
C PRO A 102 -8.18 -21.05 1.92
N SER A 103 -7.01 -21.66 2.01
CA SER A 103 -6.46 -22.46 0.91
C SER A 103 -7.24 -23.76 0.79
N ALA A 104 -7.74 -24.06 -0.41
CA ALA A 104 -8.35 -25.37 -0.71
C ALA A 104 -7.31 -26.51 -0.80
N TYR A 105 -6.02 -26.18 -0.94
CA TYR A 105 -4.94 -27.14 -1.22
C TYR A 105 -3.94 -27.30 -0.07
N ALA A 106 -3.78 -26.29 0.80
CA ALA A 106 -2.84 -26.34 1.92
C ALA A 106 -3.60 -26.59 3.24
N LYS A 107 -3.20 -27.64 3.98
CA LYS A 107 -3.84 -28.04 5.26
C LYS A 107 -3.72 -27.00 6.39
N LYS A 108 -2.79 -26.04 6.28
CA LYS A 108 -2.66 -24.89 7.18
C LYS A 108 -2.58 -23.64 6.34
N GLY A 109 -3.53 -22.73 6.52
CA GLY A 109 -3.40 -21.36 6.01
C GLY A 109 -2.30 -20.66 6.78
N THR A 110 -1.06 -20.68 6.26
CA THR A 110 -0.02 -19.81 6.82
C THR A 110 -0.38 -18.37 6.48
N PRO A 111 -0.53 -17.48 7.48
CA PRO A 111 -0.79 -16.07 7.21
C PRO A 111 0.32 -15.48 6.33
N SER A 112 -0.04 -14.48 5.53
CA SER A 112 0.92 -13.78 4.66
C SER A 112 2.11 -13.28 5.48
N SER A 113 3.33 -13.41 4.95
CA SER A 113 4.56 -12.92 5.61
C SER A 113 4.46 -11.44 5.98
N PHE A 114 3.70 -10.66 5.21
CA PHE A 114 3.41 -9.26 5.51
C PHE A 114 2.56 -9.12 6.78
N VAL A 115 1.51 -9.93 6.93
CA VAL A 115 0.64 -9.92 8.12
C VAL A 115 1.42 -10.38 9.36
N VAL A 116 2.29 -11.38 9.21
CA VAL A 116 3.16 -11.90 10.28
C VAL A 116 4.22 -10.88 10.74
N GLY A 117 4.45 -9.83 9.96
CA GLY A 117 5.40 -8.77 10.32
C GLY A 117 6.84 -9.10 9.94
N ASN A 118 7.06 -9.97 8.96
CA ASN A 118 8.39 -10.16 8.41
C ASN A 118 8.89 -8.85 7.79
N GLU A 119 10.19 -8.61 7.86
CA GLU A 119 10.82 -7.46 7.23
C GLU A 119 10.54 -7.43 5.71
N PRO A 120 10.29 -6.24 5.13
CA PRO A 120 10.14 -6.11 3.69
C PRO A 120 11.47 -6.37 2.98
N GLU A 121 11.42 -7.19 1.93
CA GLU A 121 12.55 -7.34 1.01
C GLU A 121 12.78 -6.06 0.19
N LYS A 122 13.99 -5.93 -0.37
CA LYS A 122 14.39 -4.73 -1.15
C LYS A 122 13.51 -4.47 -2.37
N PHE A 123 13.00 -5.52 -3.00
CA PHE A 123 12.22 -5.42 -4.24
C PHE A 123 10.89 -6.14 -4.08
N VAL A 124 9.87 -5.64 -4.79
CA VAL A 124 8.53 -6.22 -4.83
C VAL A 124 8.11 -6.43 -6.28
N ILE A 125 7.46 -7.56 -6.56
CA ILE A 125 6.86 -7.87 -7.85
C ILE A 125 5.37 -8.13 -7.59
N VAL A 126 4.51 -7.35 -8.24
CA VAL A 126 3.05 -7.52 -8.17
C VAL A 126 2.57 -8.06 -9.50
N TYR A 127 2.05 -9.29 -9.51
CA TYR A 127 1.58 -9.98 -10.71
C TYR A 127 0.09 -10.35 -10.57
N PRO A 128 -0.84 -9.48 -11.03
CA PRO A 128 -2.26 -9.80 -11.05
C PRO A 128 -2.52 -10.87 -12.12
N PHE A 129 -3.27 -11.92 -11.76
CA PHE A 129 -3.52 -13.05 -12.64
C PHE A 129 -5.02 -13.38 -12.70
N THR A 130 -5.53 -13.56 -13.91
CA THR A 130 -6.90 -14.01 -14.18
C THR A 130 -6.84 -15.37 -14.89
N LYS A 131 -7.59 -16.35 -14.39
CA LYS A 131 -7.77 -17.64 -15.08
C LYS A 131 -9.00 -17.54 -15.99
N THR A 132 -8.84 -17.96 -17.24
CA THR A 132 -9.92 -18.15 -18.23
C THR A 132 -10.26 -19.61 -18.37
#